data_AF-A0A369BF84-F1
#
_entry.id   AF-A0A369BF84-F1
#
_cell.length_a   1.000
_cell.length_b   1.000
_cell.length_c   1.000
_cell.angle_alpha   90.00
_cell.angle_beta   90.00
_cell.angle_gamma   90.00
#
_symmetry.space_group_name_H-M   'P 1'
#
loop_
_entity.id
_entity.type
_entity.pdbx_description
1 polymer ?
#
loop_
_entity_poly.entity_id
_entity_poly.type
_entity_poly.pdbx_seq_one_letter_code
_entity_poly.pdbx_strand_id
1 'polypeptide(L)'
;MSQAYKGLEEYDRQHLKDFISELEGKNIRLWLENDLLCYEAPKGAMDEEVTKLLKSRKNEIIKYFKHEQGSPSVDNLSGHAQEKQLKVAMQREITTYLHRSLPLCIILAHEKLLPWYYCKFIQIFSHADSNCYVEFNYLENYDCCNEVADIICMGYNLLKHTPDIIDFIIENINMGYYLVINVDEYYLCNKNAYNNSHFVHSSLIYGYDSKERNLKAIGFNHDYLFTEMTFSYSKFRQAFESGKLCYKESAPWCEWSCVQLIRAKQCDTEYPFSLNKFTEELRSYIFSIGDRGKMYSFGYNENQVKYGFEVHNVLTENIKNLINGTFTIDYRAIHLLAEHKKCLYDRLEYIASRYNISEDFKAFNCQYFEIVEEFNKLRVRFLVQSSRQPDAGGLSDENKNVFNTIIDGINAIKNQEYIILKDIYEYLKKIQIETIY
;
A
#
# COMPACT_ATOMS: atom_id res chain seq x y z
N MET A 1 39.03 -18.90 -25.60
CA MET A 1 39.07 -17.62 -26.34
C MET A 1 38.96 -16.47 -25.35
N SER A 2 39.95 -16.35 -24.48
CA SER A 2 39.85 -15.65 -23.19
C SER A 2 41.09 -14.78 -22.97
N GLN A 3 40.90 -13.66 -22.27
CA GLN A 3 41.85 -12.59 -21.96
C GLN A 3 42.34 -11.72 -23.14
N ALA A 4 42.77 -12.28 -24.27
CA ALA A 4 43.26 -11.47 -25.40
C ALA A 4 42.15 -10.59 -26.04
N TYR A 5 40.92 -11.11 -26.13
CA TYR A 5 39.76 -10.36 -26.67
C TYR A 5 39.26 -9.26 -25.72
N LYS A 6 39.39 -9.43 -24.39
CA LYS A 6 39.00 -8.40 -23.41
C LYS A 6 39.98 -7.21 -23.42
N GLY A 7 41.28 -7.46 -23.60
CA GLY A 7 42.29 -6.40 -23.69
C GLY A 7 42.20 -5.55 -24.95
N LEU A 8 41.74 -6.12 -26.07
CA LEU A 8 41.47 -5.38 -27.31
C LEU A 8 40.24 -4.47 -27.19
N GLU A 9 39.15 -4.94 -26.56
CA GLU A 9 37.94 -4.13 -26.34
C GLU A 9 38.14 -2.97 -25.34
N GLU A 10 38.98 -3.14 -24.32
CA GLU A 10 39.33 -2.06 -23.38
C GLU A 10 40.25 -1.01 -24.03
N TYR A 11 41.19 -1.44 -24.88
CA TYR A 11 42.11 -0.54 -25.59
C TYR A 11 41.37 0.38 -26.58
N ASP A 12 40.46 -0.19 -27.38
CA ASP A 12 39.67 0.58 -28.35
C ASP A 12 38.71 1.56 -27.67
N ARG A 13 38.20 1.21 -26.48
CA ARG A 13 37.32 2.08 -25.70
C ARG A 13 38.05 3.29 -25.13
N GLN A 14 39.27 3.11 -24.64
CA GLN A 14 40.07 4.22 -24.11
C GLN A 14 40.42 5.24 -25.21
N HIS A 15 40.81 4.77 -26.40
CA HIS A 15 41.04 5.64 -27.56
C HIS A 15 39.80 6.43 -27.98
N LEU A 16 38.61 5.80 -27.91
CA LEU A 16 37.37 6.48 -28.26
C LEU A 16 36.96 7.53 -27.21
N LYS A 17 37.23 7.25 -25.94
CA LYS A 17 36.99 8.19 -24.83
C LYS A 17 37.89 9.41 -24.95
N ASP A 18 39.18 9.22 -25.21
CA ASP A 18 40.12 10.31 -25.42
C ASP A 18 39.71 11.18 -26.62
N PHE A 19 39.23 10.55 -27.69
CA PHE A 19 38.69 11.23 -28.86
C PHE A 19 37.44 12.07 -28.54
N ILE A 20 36.49 11.55 -27.76
CA ILE A 20 35.29 12.30 -27.36
C ILE A 20 35.68 13.49 -26.46
N SER A 21 36.63 13.31 -25.54
CA SER A 21 37.14 14.41 -24.71
C SER A 21 37.85 15.49 -25.51
N GLU A 22 38.53 15.14 -26.62
CA GLU A 22 39.11 16.15 -27.53
C GLU A 22 38.02 17.00 -28.20
N LEU A 23 36.90 16.38 -28.59
CA LEU A 23 35.75 17.08 -29.17
C LEU A 23 35.07 17.98 -28.14
N GLU A 24 34.91 17.53 -26.90
CA GLU A 24 34.40 18.34 -25.80
C GLU A 24 35.30 19.55 -25.53
N GLY A 25 36.62 19.38 -25.62
CA GLY A 25 37.60 20.48 -25.54
C GLY A 25 37.43 21.53 -26.66
N LYS A 26 36.84 21.16 -27.79
CA LYS A 26 36.45 22.06 -28.89
C LYS A 26 35.01 22.57 -28.77
N ASN A 27 34.36 22.35 -27.62
CA ASN A 27 32.93 22.62 -27.36
C ASN A 27 31.97 21.88 -28.30
N ILE A 28 32.38 20.73 -28.85
CA ILE A 28 31.53 19.86 -29.67
C ILE A 28 30.96 18.78 -28.77
N ARG A 29 29.64 18.80 -28.56
CA ARG A 29 28.93 17.81 -27.76
C ARG A 29 28.27 16.79 -28.66
N LEU A 30 28.32 15.52 -28.28
CA LEU A 30 27.69 14.40 -28.98
C LEU A 30 26.69 13.71 -28.04
N TRP A 31 25.56 13.26 -28.58
CA TRP A 31 24.60 12.40 -27.86
C TRP A 31 23.84 11.49 -28.83
N LEU A 32 23.14 10.51 -28.28
CA LEU A 32 22.19 9.68 -29.05
C LEU A 32 20.76 10.15 -28.83
N GLU A 33 20.00 10.24 -29.92
CA GLU A 33 18.56 10.46 -29.92
C GLU A 33 17.93 9.47 -30.91
N ASN A 34 17.09 8.54 -30.43
CA ASN A 34 16.48 7.47 -31.24
C ASN A 34 17.49 6.70 -32.13
N ASP A 35 18.62 6.26 -31.56
CA ASP A 35 19.73 5.60 -32.26
C ASP A 35 20.49 6.44 -33.31
N LEU A 36 20.16 7.73 -33.44
CA LEU A 36 20.89 8.67 -34.29
C LEU A 36 21.95 9.41 -33.48
N LEU A 37 23.16 9.52 -34.04
CA LEU A 37 24.23 10.34 -33.46
C LEU A 37 23.96 11.81 -33.79
N CYS A 38 23.62 12.57 -32.74
CA CYS A 38 23.38 14.00 -32.78
C CYS A 38 24.60 14.76 -32.25
N TYR A 39 24.72 16.03 -32.65
CA TYR A 39 25.80 16.90 -32.17
C TYR A 39 25.35 18.35 -32.00
N GLU A 40 26.02 19.07 -31.10
CA GLU A 40 25.93 20.51 -30.91
C GLU A 40 27.36 21.07 -30.99
N ALA A 41 27.58 22.08 -31.83
CA ALA A 41 28.90 22.66 -32.04
C ALA A 41 28.83 24.17 -32.29
N PRO A 42 29.78 24.98 -31.81
CA PRO A 42 29.90 26.39 -32.15
C PRO A 42 30.08 26.60 -33.66
N LYS A 43 29.66 27.77 -34.14
CA LYS A 43 29.80 28.14 -35.55
C LYS A 43 31.28 28.15 -35.95
N GLY A 44 31.67 27.26 -36.88
CA GLY A 44 33.05 27.10 -37.36
C GLY A 44 33.87 26.01 -36.66
N ALA A 45 33.35 25.37 -35.61
CA ALA A 45 34.04 24.27 -34.92
C ALA A 45 33.97 22.93 -35.69
N MET A 46 33.00 22.79 -36.59
CA MET A 46 32.85 21.64 -37.49
C MET A 46 33.54 21.94 -38.83
N ASP A 47 34.86 21.86 -38.84
CA ASP A 47 35.64 21.93 -40.08
C ASP A 47 35.56 20.61 -40.90
N GLU A 48 36.15 20.60 -42.10
CA GLU A 48 36.15 19.43 -42.97
C GLU A 48 36.84 18.21 -42.35
N GLU A 49 37.85 18.44 -41.50
CA GLU A 49 38.63 17.40 -40.86
C GLU A 49 37.81 16.70 -39.76
N VAL A 50 37.21 17.47 -38.85
CA VAL A 50 36.33 16.98 -37.78
C VAL A 50 35.12 16.26 -38.36
N THR A 51 34.52 16.81 -39.42
CA THR A 51 33.37 16.19 -40.10
C THR A 51 33.73 14.84 -40.72
N LYS A 52 34.90 14.73 -41.34
CA LYS A 52 35.38 13.48 -41.94
C LYS A 52 35.70 12.44 -40.86
N LEU A 53 36.29 12.86 -39.76
CA LEU A 53 36.63 11.96 -38.65
C LEU A 53 35.37 11.41 -37.96
N LEU A 54 34.39 12.26 -37.66
CA LEU A 54 33.10 11.86 -37.08
C LEU A 54 32.35 10.87 -37.98
N LYS A 55 32.35 11.09 -39.30
CA LYS A 55 31.74 10.15 -40.24
C LYS A 55 32.47 8.80 -40.26
N SER A 56 33.80 8.79 -40.23
CA SER A 56 34.59 7.56 -40.26
C SER A 56 34.41 6.71 -39.00
N ARG A 57 34.19 7.34 -37.84
CA ARG A 57 34.04 6.67 -36.53
C ARG A 57 32.60 6.59 -36.02
N LYS A 58 31.61 6.97 -36.85
CA LYS A 58 30.20 7.08 -36.46
C LYS A 58 29.68 5.84 -35.74
N ASN A 59 29.94 4.66 -36.28
CA ASN A 59 29.42 3.39 -35.73
C ASN A 59 30.06 3.04 -34.38
N GLU A 60 31.35 3.35 -34.20
CA GLU A 60 32.07 3.13 -32.95
C GLU A 60 31.55 4.07 -31.86
N ILE A 61 31.32 5.34 -32.20
CA ILE A 61 30.76 6.36 -31.30
C ILE A 61 29.35 5.98 -30.86
N ILE A 62 28.50 5.53 -31.80
CA ILE A 62 27.16 5.03 -31.46
C ILE A 62 27.27 3.83 -30.50
N LYS A 63 28.17 2.87 -30.76
CA LYS A 63 28.36 1.70 -29.89
C LYS A 63 28.84 2.12 -28.49
N TYR A 64 29.72 3.10 -28.40
CA TYR A 64 30.20 3.67 -27.13
C TYR A 64 29.07 4.34 -26.35
N PHE A 65 28.28 5.22 -26.96
CA PHE A 65 27.17 5.87 -26.27
C PHE A 65 26.06 4.87 -25.90
N LYS A 66 25.82 3.82 -26.69
CA LYS A 66 24.91 2.72 -26.31
C LYS A 66 25.42 1.95 -25.09
N HIS A 67 26.73 1.83 -24.93
CA HIS A 67 27.34 1.17 -23.79
C HIS A 67 27.37 2.08 -22.54
N GLU A 68 27.60 3.39 -22.70
CA GLU A 68 27.65 4.38 -21.60
C GLU A 68 26.26 4.83 -21.12
N GLN A 69 25.25 4.89 -21.99
CA GLN A 69 23.86 5.20 -21.63
C GLN A 69 23.16 4.05 -20.86
N GLY A 70 23.89 2.98 -20.55
CA GLY A 70 23.33 1.74 -20.06
C GLY A 70 22.54 1.08 -21.18
N SER A 71 23.07 -0.02 -21.71
CA SER A 71 22.18 -1.04 -22.24
C SER A 71 21.09 -1.25 -21.18
N PRO A 72 19.79 -1.08 -21.51
CA PRO A 72 18.79 -1.85 -20.79
C PRO A 72 19.29 -3.28 -20.93
N SER A 73 19.47 -3.94 -19.81
CA SER A 73 19.78 -5.34 -19.66
C SER A 73 18.74 -6.21 -20.40
N VAL A 74 18.76 -6.22 -21.73
CA VAL A 74 17.98 -7.18 -22.52
C VAL A 74 18.55 -8.59 -22.28
N ASP A 75 19.81 -8.71 -21.85
CA ASP A 75 20.46 -9.99 -21.58
C ASP A 75 20.37 -10.51 -20.14
N ASN A 76 19.93 -9.73 -19.13
CA ASN A 76 19.66 -10.30 -17.79
C ASN A 76 18.27 -10.95 -17.67
N LEU A 77 17.34 -10.65 -18.57
CA LEU A 77 16.05 -11.34 -18.63
C LEU A 77 16.11 -12.68 -19.37
N SER A 78 17.23 -13.00 -20.02
CA SER A 78 17.40 -14.22 -20.82
C SER A 78 17.32 -15.52 -20.00
N GLY A 79 17.43 -15.43 -18.67
CA GLY A 79 17.26 -16.55 -17.73
C GLY A 79 15.93 -16.56 -16.96
N HIS A 80 15.08 -15.55 -17.12
CA HIS A 80 13.83 -15.41 -16.38
C HIS A 80 12.62 -15.86 -17.21
N ALA A 81 11.55 -16.28 -16.53
CA ALA A 81 10.30 -16.62 -17.20
C ALA A 81 9.80 -15.42 -18.02
N GLN A 82 9.18 -15.67 -19.18
CA GLN A 82 8.60 -14.59 -20.00
C GLN A 82 7.50 -13.82 -19.25
N GLU A 83 6.82 -14.49 -18.33
CA GLU A 83 5.80 -13.94 -17.46
C GLU A 83 5.83 -14.71 -16.14
N LYS A 84 5.60 -14.03 -15.02
CA LYS A 84 5.36 -14.68 -13.73
C LYS A 84 4.33 -13.90 -12.93
N GLN A 85 3.43 -14.64 -12.28
CA GLN A 85 2.44 -14.11 -11.37
C GLN A 85 2.39 -14.97 -10.12
N LEU A 86 2.49 -14.33 -8.96
CA LEU A 86 2.25 -14.96 -7.67
C LEU A 86 0.75 -14.92 -7.33
N LYS A 87 0.29 -15.86 -6.51
CA LYS A 87 -1.14 -16.00 -6.17
C LYS A 87 -1.59 -14.83 -5.30
N VAL A 88 -2.69 -14.18 -5.67
CA VAL A 88 -3.30 -13.10 -4.88
C VAL A 88 -4.79 -13.38 -4.68
N ALA A 89 -5.35 -12.87 -3.58
CA ALA A 89 -6.79 -12.82 -3.35
C ALA A 89 -7.23 -11.36 -3.32
N MET A 90 -8.20 -11.00 -4.16
CA MET A 90 -8.80 -9.65 -4.15
C MET A 90 -9.75 -9.49 -2.97
N GLN A 91 -9.19 -9.24 -1.79
CA GLN A 91 -9.97 -8.94 -0.59
C GLN A 91 -10.50 -7.50 -0.61
N ARG A 92 -11.74 -7.32 -0.14
CA ARG A 92 -12.42 -6.01 -0.07
C ARG A 92 -12.98 -5.70 1.32
N GLU A 93 -12.62 -6.51 2.32
CA GLU A 93 -13.12 -6.37 3.68
C GLU A 93 -12.36 -5.28 4.46
N ILE A 94 -11.05 -5.13 4.19
CA ILE A 94 -10.20 -4.09 4.80
C ILE A 94 -9.53 -3.30 3.70
N THR A 95 -10.02 -2.09 3.44
CA THR A 95 -9.55 -1.22 2.36
C THR A 95 -9.20 0.19 2.81
N THR A 96 -9.56 0.59 4.03
CA THR A 96 -9.31 1.96 4.54
C THR A 96 -7.85 2.41 4.36
N TYR A 97 -6.88 1.54 4.66
CA TYR A 97 -5.46 1.84 4.52
C TYR A 97 -4.69 0.77 3.78
N LEU A 98 -3.87 1.18 2.80
CA LEU A 98 -3.10 0.28 1.94
C LEU A 98 -2.05 -0.56 2.68
N HIS A 99 -1.47 -0.02 3.76
CA HIS A 99 -0.53 -0.78 4.59
C HIS A 99 -1.19 -1.97 5.31
N ARG A 100 -2.52 -2.03 5.35
CA ARG A 100 -3.29 -3.21 5.81
C ARG A 100 -3.83 -4.01 4.63
N SER A 101 -4.44 -3.34 3.66
CA SER A 101 -5.19 -4.00 2.57
C SER A 101 -4.30 -4.76 1.59
N LEU A 102 -3.12 -4.22 1.26
CA LEU A 102 -2.21 -4.81 0.27
C LEU A 102 -1.57 -6.11 0.81
N PRO A 103 -1.00 -6.17 2.03
CA PRO A 103 -0.52 -7.43 2.58
C PRO A 103 -1.61 -8.50 2.70
N LEU A 104 -2.86 -8.11 3.01
CA LEU A 104 -3.97 -9.07 3.09
C LEU A 104 -4.31 -9.72 1.75
N CYS A 105 -4.06 -9.06 0.62
CA CYS A 105 -4.21 -9.68 -0.71
C CYS A 105 -3.24 -10.86 -0.90
N ILE A 106 -2.08 -10.82 -0.23
CA ILE A 106 -1.10 -11.90 -0.24
C ILE A 106 -1.53 -12.99 0.74
N ILE A 107 -1.81 -12.63 2.00
CA ILE A 107 -2.08 -13.62 3.05
C ILE A 107 -3.35 -14.43 2.76
N LEU A 108 -4.42 -13.76 2.33
CA LEU A 108 -5.71 -14.41 2.07
C LEU A 108 -5.71 -15.23 0.76
N ALA A 109 -4.65 -15.17 -0.04
CA ALA A 109 -4.44 -16.10 -1.15
C ALA A 109 -4.12 -17.53 -0.66
N HIS A 110 -3.72 -17.68 0.60
CA HIS A 110 -3.35 -18.95 1.22
C HIS A 110 -4.41 -19.35 2.26
N GLU A 111 -5.30 -20.28 1.89
CA GLU A 111 -6.44 -20.72 2.73
C GLU A 111 -6.02 -21.17 4.14
N LYS A 112 -4.84 -21.81 4.27
CA LYS A 112 -4.29 -22.23 5.57
C LYS A 112 -3.97 -21.06 6.52
N LEU A 113 -3.85 -19.83 6.01
CA LEU A 113 -3.62 -18.62 6.79
C LEU A 113 -4.91 -17.85 7.09
N LEU A 114 -6.05 -18.29 6.56
CA LEU A 114 -7.34 -17.67 6.83
C LEU A 114 -7.66 -17.56 8.34
N PRO A 115 -7.35 -18.56 9.19
CA PRO A 115 -7.62 -18.42 10.61
C PRO A 115 -6.72 -17.41 11.34
N TRP A 116 -5.53 -17.11 10.81
CA TRP A 116 -4.74 -15.99 11.32
C TRP A 116 -5.50 -14.68 11.15
N TYR A 117 -6.10 -14.44 9.98
CA TYR A 117 -6.90 -13.24 9.73
C TYR A 117 -8.08 -13.13 10.70
N TYR A 118 -8.77 -14.24 10.98
CA TYR A 118 -9.86 -14.27 11.96
C TYR A 118 -9.42 -14.05 13.41
N CYS A 119 -8.12 -14.16 13.73
CA CYS A 119 -7.56 -13.76 15.03
C CYS A 119 -7.11 -12.29 15.10
N LYS A 120 -7.17 -11.54 13.99
CA LYS A 120 -6.63 -10.16 13.86
C LYS A 120 -7.72 -9.14 13.59
N PHE A 121 -7.40 -7.85 13.65
CA PHE A 121 -8.27 -6.71 13.30
C PHE A 121 -9.55 -6.62 14.14
N ILE A 122 -9.49 -7.09 15.39
CA ILE A 122 -10.60 -7.05 16.36
C ILE A 122 -10.59 -5.71 17.12
N GLN A 123 -9.39 -5.24 17.46
CA GLN A 123 -9.19 -3.95 18.13
C GLN A 123 -9.04 -2.81 17.14
N ILE A 124 -9.55 -1.65 17.56
CA ILE A 124 -9.41 -0.38 16.86
C ILE A 124 -9.07 0.71 17.86
N PHE A 125 -8.52 1.81 17.37
CA PHE A 125 -8.25 3.00 18.16
C PHE A 125 -8.42 4.26 17.30
N SER A 126 -8.49 5.40 17.95
CA SER A 126 -8.35 6.70 17.31
C SER A 126 -7.16 7.46 17.89
N HIS A 127 -6.48 8.25 17.05
CA HIS A 127 -5.40 9.16 17.44
C HIS A 127 -5.71 10.58 16.99
N ALA A 128 -5.58 11.55 17.90
CA ALA A 128 -5.71 12.98 17.58
C ALA A 128 -4.31 13.63 17.46
N ASP A 129 -4.03 14.22 16.30
CA ASP A 129 -2.78 14.96 16.07
C ASP A 129 -2.76 16.32 16.77
N SER A 130 -1.68 17.08 16.62
CA SER A 130 -1.55 18.42 17.21
C SER A 130 -2.53 19.45 16.65
N ASN A 131 -3.13 19.20 15.49
CA ASN A 131 -4.14 20.02 14.85
C ASN A 131 -5.57 19.56 15.17
N CYS A 132 -5.72 18.65 16.13
CA CYS A 132 -6.98 17.99 16.50
C CYS A 132 -7.61 17.17 15.37
N TYR A 133 -6.86 16.85 14.32
CA TYR A 133 -7.31 15.93 13.29
C TYR A 133 -7.22 14.50 13.82
N VAL A 134 -8.28 13.72 13.63
CA VAL A 134 -8.42 12.39 14.20
C VAL A 134 -8.33 11.31 13.14
N GLU A 135 -7.34 10.44 13.29
CA GLU A 135 -7.20 9.19 12.54
C GLU A 135 -7.86 8.04 13.32
N PHE A 136 -8.57 7.17 12.62
CA PHE A 136 -9.02 5.87 13.14
C PHE A 136 -8.18 4.79 12.50
N ASN A 137 -7.77 3.77 13.25
CA ASN A 137 -6.98 2.65 12.72
C ASN A 137 -7.22 1.36 13.50
N TYR A 138 -6.82 0.21 12.94
CA TYR A 138 -6.79 -1.06 13.65
C TYR A 138 -5.58 -1.10 14.58
N LEU A 139 -5.78 -1.56 15.81
CA LEU A 139 -4.71 -1.74 16.80
C LEU A 139 -3.94 -3.03 16.49
N GLU A 140 -3.17 -2.97 15.42
CA GLU A 140 -2.29 -4.04 14.95
C GLU A 140 -0.87 -3.48 14.81
N ASN A 141 0.13 -4.33 15.05
CA ASN A 141 1.53 -3.96 14.77
C ASN A 141 1.67 -3.44 13.34
N TYR A 142 2.57 -2.49 13.10
CA TYR A 142 2.78 -1.89 11.78
C TYR A 142 2.91 -2.95 10.67
N ASP A 143 3.83 -3.90 10.83
CA ASP A 143 3.97 -5.09 9.98
C ASP A 143 3.10 -6.25 10.49
N CYS A 144 1.78 -6.07 10.45
CA CYS A 144 0.83 -6.96 11.13
C CYS A 144 0.97 -8.45 10.78
N CYS A 145 1.39 -8.78 9.55
CA CYS A 145 1.51 -10.15 9.07
C CYS A 145 2.88 -10.80 9.31
N ASN A 146 3.80 -10.18 10.07
CA ASN A 146 5.13 -10.75 10.37
C ASN A 146 5.09 -12.13 11.05
N GLU A 147 4.00 -12.48 11.73
CA GLU A 147 3.77 -13.81 12.29
C GLU A 147 3.66 -14.89 11.20
N VAL A 148 3.07 -14.54 10.05
CA VAL A 148 2.71 -15.47 8.96
C VAL A 148 3.39 -15.17 7.63
N ALA A 149 4.29 -14.19 7.59
CA ALA A 149 5.08 -13.83 6.41
C ALA A 149 6.49 -13.38 6.81
N ASP A 150 7.46 -13.65 5.93
CA ASP A 150 8.76 -12.99 5.96
C ASP A 150 8.59 -11.58 5.37
N ILE A 151 9.05 -10.56 6.09
CA ILE A 151 8.92 -9.15 5.68
C ILE A 151 10.29 -8.47 5.74
N ILE A 152 10.68 -7.84 4.64
CA ILE A 152 11.90 -7.03 4.54
C ILE A 152 11.50 -5.63 4.07
N CYS A 153 11.76 -4.62 4.91
CA CYS A 153 11.47 -3.23 4.61
C CYS A 153 12.75 -2.51 4.16
N MET A 154 12.68 -1.80 3.04
CA MET A 154 13.79 -1.02 2.50
C MET A 154 13.32 0.38 2.14
N GLY A 155 13.98 1.38 2.72
CA GLY A 155 13.79 2.78 2.34
C GLY A 155 14.51 3.15 1.04
N TYR A 156 14.17 4.31 0.48
CA TYR A 156 14.81 4.81 -0.75
C TYR A 156 16.34 4.88 -0.63
N ASN A 157 16.87 5.23 0.55
CA ASN A 157 18.32 5.30 0.77
C ASN A 157 19.04 3.95 0.64
N LEU A 158 18.37 2.85 1.01
CA LEU A 158 18.93 1.50 0.86
C LEU A 158 18.87 1.04 -0.59
N LEU A 159 17.92 1.56 -1.36
CA LEU A 159 17.72 1.24 -2.77
C LEU A 159 18.52 2.15 -3.72
N LYS A 160 19.30 3.12 -3.22
CA LYS A 160 20.05 4.08 -4.05
C LYS A 160 21.06 3.44 -5.02
N HIS A 161 21.53 2.23 -4.70
CA HIS A 161 22.46 1.46 -5.52
C HIS A 161 21.77 0.45 -6.44
N THR A 162 20.43 0.39 -6.42
CA THR A 162 19.65 -0.45 -7.32
C THR A 162 19.71 0.17 -8.72
N PRO A 163 20.38 -0.46 -9.70
CA PRO A 163 20.55 0.13 -11.03
C PRO A 163 19.23 0.28 -11.79
N ASP A 164 18.35 -0.71 -11.66
CA ASP A 164 17.02 -0.73 -12.27
C ASP A 164 16.01 -1.35 -11.30
N ILE A 165 14.97 -0.57 -10.97
CA ILE A 165 13.89 -1.02 -10.08
C ILE A 165 13.07 -2.17 -10.69
N ILE A 166 12.96 -2.25 -12.02
CA ILE A 166 12.21 -3.30 -12.71
C ILE A 166 12.95 -4.64 -12.59
N ASP A 167 14.25 -4.65 -12.81
CA ASP A 167 15.07 -5.86 -12.66
C ASP A 167 14.99 -6.36 -11.21
N PHE A 168 15.12 -5.44 -10.24
CA PHE A 168 14.93 -5.73 -8.82
C PHE A 168 13.56 -6.35 -8.52
N ILE A 169 12.48 -5.82 -9.08
CA ILE A 169 11.13 -6.37 -8.93
C ILE A 169 11.06 -7.79 -9.50
N ILE A 170 11.55 -8.00 -10.73
CA ILE A 170 11.51 -9.28 -11.43
C ILE A 170 12.28 -10.35 -10.66
N GLU A 171 13.49 -10.04 -10.20
CA GLU A 171 14.32 -10.94 -9.38
C GLU A 171 13.60 -11.37 -8.10
N ASN A 172 12.99 -10.41 -7.38
CA ASN A 172 12.26 -10.70 -6.14
C ASN A 172 10.98 -11.52 -6.37
N ILE A 173 10.21 -11.21 -7.41
CA ILE A 173 9.05 -12.03 -7.83
C ILE A 173 9.51 -13.44 -8.19
N ASN A 174 10.67 -13.59 -8.86
CA ASN A 174 11.24 -14.88 -9.19
C ASN A 174 11.64 -15.68 -7.94
N MET A 175 12.10 -15.02 -6.88
CA MET A 175 12.34 -15.62 -5.55
C MET A 175 11.08 -15.86 -4.71
N GLY A 176 9.89 -15.47 -5.21
CA GLY A 176 8.61 -15.66 -4.52
C GLY A 176 8.23 -14.55 -3.55
N TYR A 177 8.91 -13.40 -3.60
CA TYR A 177 8.53 -12.22 -2.85
C TYR A 177 7.54 -11.38 -3.66
N TYR A 178 6.45 -10.99 -3.00
CA TYR A 178 5.60 -9.89 -3.43
C TYR A 178 6.25 -8.57 -2.99
N LEU A 179 5.91 -7.46 -3.65
CA LEU A 179 6.46 -6.16 -3.31
C LEU A 179 5.35 -5.14 -3.10
N VAL A 180 5.22 -4.60 -1.89
CA VAL A 180 4.45 -3.35 -1.69
C VAL A 180 5.43 -2.20 -1.90
N ILE A 181 5.26 -1.45 -2.98
CA ILE A 181 6.20 -0.40 -3.40
C ILE A 181 5.49 0.94 -3.41
N ASN A 182 6.08 1.92 -2.75
CA ASN A 182 5.65 3.31 -2.80
C ASN A 182 6.37 4.03 -3.95
N VAL A 183 5.62 4.55 -4.92
CA VAL A 183 6.13 5.30 -6.07
C VAL A 183 5.30 6.55 -6.30
N ASP A 184 5.83 7.50 -7.07
CA ASP A 184 5.11 8.72 -7.43
C ASP A 184 4.01 8.44 -8.47
N GLU A 185 2.75 8.50 -8.02
CA GLU A 185 1.57 8.22 -8.83
C GLU A 185 1.36 9.22 -9.98
N TYR A 186 2.05 10.37 -9.99
CA TYR A 186 2.00 11.35 -11.08
C TYR A 186 2.20 10.72 -12.47
N TYR A 187 3.03 9.68 -12.57
CA TYR A 187 3.40 9.05 -13.84
C TYR A 187 2.53 7.84 -14.23
N LEU A 188 1.62 7.41 -13.35
CA LEU A 188 0.86 6.17 -13.51
C LEU A 188 -0.56 6.45 -13.99
N CYS A 189 -0.84 6.24 -15.28
CA CYS A 189 -2.12 6.60 -15.93
C CYS A 189 -3.38 6.00 -15.30
N ASN A 190 -3.25 4.89 -14.58
CA ASN A 190 -4.36 4.23 -13.91
C ASN A 190 -4.64 4.79 -12.50
N LYS A 191 -3.87 5.79 -12.04
CA LYS A 191 -3.94 6.39 -10.70
C LYS A 191 -4.58 7.78 -10.73
N ASN A 192 -5.15 8.17 -9.59
CA ASN A 192 -5.86 9.44 -9.45
C ASN A 192 -4.92 10.66 -9.58
N ALA A 193 -3.68 10.56 -9.13
CA ALA A 193 -2.70 11.64 -9.19
C ALA A 193 -2.07 11.85 -10.59
N TYR A 194 -2.43 11.02 -11.57
CA TYR A 194 -1.81 11.02 -12.90
C TYR A 194 -1.87 12.39 -13.58
N ASN A 195 -0.69 12.94 -13.93
CA ASN A 195 -0.52 14.28 -14.52
C ASN A 195 -1.18 15.42 -13.72
N ASN A 196 -1.51 15.20 -12.45
CA ASN A 196 -2.20 16.19 -11.60
C ASN A 196 -1.30 16.67 -10.48
N SER A 197 -0.78 15.75 -9.65
CA SER A 197 0.07 16.08 -8.51
C SER A 197 1.11 14.99 -8.23
N HIS A 198 2.26 15.39 -7.69
CA HIS A 198 3.24 14.44 -7.17
C HIS A 198 2.72 13.85 -5.87
N PHE A 199 2.53 12.52 -5.85
CA PHE A 199 1.94 11.83 -4.72
C PHE A 199 2.53 10.44 -4.60
N VAL A 200 3.38 10.24 -3.59
CA VAL A 200 4.02 8.94 -3.35
C VAL A 200 3.07 8.05 -2.59
N HIS A 201 2.72 6.93 -3.19
CA HIS A 201 1.71 6.04 -2.63
C HIS A 201 1.97 4.58 -3.03
N SER A 202 1.47 3.65 -2.23
CA SER A 202 1.80 2.24 -2.35
C SER A 202 0.94 1.52 -3.39
N SER A 203 1.55 0.53 -4.05
CA SER A 203 0.84 -0.50 -4.81
C SER A 203 1.50 -1.86 -4.56
N LEU A 204 0.71 -2.91 -4.51
CA LEU A 204 1.21 -4.28 -4.45
C LEU A 204 1.59 -4.73 -5.85
N ILE A 205 2.84 -5.09 -6.07
CA ILE A 205 3.33 -5.76 -7.28
C ILE A 205 3.42 -7.25 -7.00
N TYR A 206 2.70 -8.04 -7.80
CA TYR A 206 2.57 -9.49 -7.60
C TYR A 206 2.94 -10.30 -8.85
N GLY A 207 3.30 -9.64 -9.95
CA GLY A 207 3.75 -10.29 -11.16
C GLY A 207 4.27 -9.32 -12.21
N TYR A 208 4.75 -9.89 -13.31
CA TYR A 208 5.26 -9.16 -14.45
C TYR A 208 5.02 -9.93 -15.75
N ASP A 209 4.96 -9.21 -16.86
CA ASP A 209 4.94 -9.70 -18.24
C ASP A 209 6.07 -9.01 -19.01
N SER A 210 7.10 -9.77 -19.38
CA SER A 210 8.28 -9.25 -20.08
C SER A 210 8.01 -9.00 -21.57
N LYS A 211 7.00 -9.64 -22.16
CA LYS A 211 6.63 -9.45 -23.56
C LYS A 211 5.89 -8.12 -23.73
N GLU A 212 4.87 -7.90 -22.90
CA GLU A 212 4.09 -6.66 -22.90
C GLU A 212 4.77 -5.54 -22.09
N ARG A 213 5.85 -5.87 -21.37
CA ARG A 213 6.66 -4.97 -20.54
C ARG A 213 5.84 -4.24 -19.49
N ASN A 214 5.02 -5.01 -18.77
CA ASN A 214 4.11 -4.50 -17.75
C ASN A 214 4.27 -5.25 -16.43
N LEU A 215 4.15 -4.53 -15.32
CA LEU A 215 3.97 -5.09 -13.99
C LEU A 215 2.48 -5.32 -13.72
N LYS A 216 2.17 -6.39 -12.99
CA LYS A 216 0.83 -6.67 -12.46
C LYS A 216 0.74 -6.15 -11.03
N ALA A 217 -0.28 -5.36 -10.75
CA ALA A 217 -0.39 -4.63 -9.51
C ALA A 217 -1.81 -4.61 -8.92
N ILE A 218 -1.92 -4.35 -7.61
CA ILE A 218 -3.16 -4.07 -6.89
C ILE A 218 -3.01 -2.75 -6.13
N GLY A 219 -4.08 -1.94 -6.13
CA GLY A 219 -4.17 -0.69 -5.38
C GLY A 219 -5.46 0.07 -5.71
N PHE A 220 -5.54 1.34 -5.32
CA PHE A 220 -6.61 2.22 -5.74
C PHE A 220 -6.35 2.77 -7.15
N ASN A 221 -7.33 2.69 -8.04
CA ASN A 221 -7.30 3.29 -9.36
C ASN A 221 -7.75 4.77 -9.33
N HIS A 222 -7.87 5.40 -10.50
CA HIS A 222 -8.34 6.78 -10.64
C HIS A 222 -9.75 7.05 -10.11
N ASP A 223 -10.61 6.01 -10.08
CA ASP A 223 -11.98 6.06 -9.52
C ASP A 223 -12.04 5.72 -8.03
N TYR A 224 -10.89 5.63 -7.35
CA TYR A 224 -10.78 5.18 -5.96
C TYR A 224 -11.31 3.76 -5.71
N LEU A 225 -11.33 2.91 -6.73
CA LEU A 225 -11.67 1.50 -6.60
C LEU A 225 -10.41 0.69 -6.29
N PHE A 226 -10.48 -0.11 -5.22
CA PHE A 226 -9.44 -1.08 -4.91
C PHE A 226 -9.52 -2.24 -5.93
N THR A 227 -8.53 -2.34 -6.82
CA THR A 227 -8.60 -3.22 -7.99
C THR A 227 -7.21 -3.65 -8.47
N GLU A 228 -7.20 -4.67 -9.32
CA GLU A 228 -6.04 -5.02 -10.12
C GLU A 228 -5.81 -3.98 -11.23
N MET A 229 -4.54 -3.77 -11.55
CA MET A 229 -4.08 -2.85 -12.59
C MET A 229 -2.73 -3.30 -13.15
N THR A 230 -2.30 -2.66 -14.22
CA THR A 230 -0.98 -2.88 -14.82
C THR A 230 -0.20 -1.57 -14.91
N PHE A 231 1.12 -1.66 -14.78
CA PHE A 231 2.02 -0.52 -14.98
C PHE A 231 3.10 -0.84 -15.99
N SER A 232 3.25 0.02 -16.99
CA SER A 232 4.38 -0.06 -17.93
C SER A 232 5.71 0.06 -17.20
N TYR A 233 6.69 -0.76 -17.60
CA TYR A 233 8.05 -0.70 -17.05
C TYR A 233 8.65 0.71 -17.15
N SER A 234 8.46 1.41 -18.27
CA SER A 234 9.04 2.74 -18.44
C SER A 234 8.41 3.77 -17.50
N LYS A 235 7.08 3.72 -17.35
CA LYS A 235 6.34 4.62 -16.44
C LYS A 235 6.62 4.31 -14.98
N PHE A 236 6.75 3.03 -14.63
CA PHE A 236 7.06 2.65 -13.26
C PHE A 236 8.49 3.04 -12.85
N ARG A 237 9.48 2.94 -13.76
CA ARG A 237 10.82 3.51 -13.52
C ARG A 237 10.77 5.01 -13.24
N GLN A 238 10.04 5.76 -14.09
CA GLN A 238 9.87 7.20 -13.91
C GLN A 238 9.23 7.52 -12.54
N ALA A 239 8.17 6.80 -12.19
CA ALA A 239 7.48 6.94 -10.90
C ALA A 239 8.40 6.66 -9.70
N PHE A 240 9.26 5.65 -9.79
CA PHE A 240 10.19 5.30 -8.72
C PHE A 240 11.30 6.35 -8.56
N GLU A 241 11.92 6.77 -9.67
CA GLU A 241 12.98 7.80 -9.63
C GLU A 241 12.44 9.15 -9.15
N SER A 242 11.24 9.54 -9.60
CA SER A 242 10.57 10.75 -9.09
C SER A 242 10.23 10.62 -7.60
N GLY A 243 9.75 9.44 -7.18
CA GLY A 243 9.42 9.18 -5.78
C GLY A 243 10.59 9.38 -4.82
N LYS A 244 11.83 9.08 -5.23
CA LYS A 244 13.05 9.36 -4.45
C LYS A 244 13.20 10.84 -4.09
N LEU A 245 12.68 11.73 -4.94
CA LEU A 245 12.82 13.18 -4.82
C LEU A 245 11.70 13.81 -3.98
N CYS A 246 10.48 13.26 -4.02
CA CYS A 246 9.28 13.89 -3.45
C CYS A 246 8.61 13.13 -2.29
N TYR A 247 9.11 11.95 -1.87
CA TYR A 247 8.41 11.15 -0.86
C TYR A 247 8.24 11.83 0.50
N LYS A 248 9.09 12.78 0.88
CA LYS A 248 9.04 13.41 2.21
C LYS A 248 7.74 14.19 2.46
N GLU A 249 7.08 14.64 1.41
CA GLU A 249 5.85 15.42 1.51
C GLU A 249 4.61 14.55 1.76
N SER A 250 4.52 13.40 1.10
CA SER A 250 3.32 12.55 1.10
C SER A 250 3.50 11.20 1.80
N ALA A 251 4.74 10.70 1.90
CA ALA A 251 5.05 9.38 2.43
C ALA A 251 6.43 9.35 3.14
N PRO A 252 6.62 10.14 4.23
CA PRO A 252 7.91 10.24 4.92
C PRO A 252 8.47 8.91 5.45
N TRP A 253 7.59 7.94 5.73
CA TRP A 253 7.99 6.57 6.10
C TRP A 253 8.79 5.85 5.01
N CYS A 254 8.76 6.31 3.75
CA CYS A 254 9.57 5.76 2.66
C CYS A 254 11.08 5.96 2.87
N GLU A 255 11.49 6.78 3.83
CA GLU A 255 12.87 6.87 4.31
C GLU A 255 13.40 5.49 4.80
N TRP A 256 12.52 4.67 5.39
CA TRP A 256 12.85 3.32 5.91
C TRP A 256 11.99 2.18 5.34
N SER A 257 10.84 2.47 4.71
CA SER A 257 9.91 1.47 4.18
C SER A 257 9.28 1.92 2.85
N CYS A 258 10.11 2.19 1.85
CA CYS A 258 9.67 2.46 0.48
C CYS A 258 9.18 1.16 -0.20
N VAL A 259 9.97 0.09 -0.07
CA VAL A 259 9.66 -1.25 -0.56
C VAL A 259 9.51 -2.19 0.63
N GLN A 260 8.39 -2.90 0.69
CA GLN A 260 8.23 -4.07 1.55
C GLN A 260 8.24 -5.32 0.68
N LEU A 261 9.27 -6.15 0.82
CA LEU A 261 9.27 -7.50 0.29
C LEU A 261 8.50 -8.40 1.25
N ILE A 262 7.49 -9.09 0.76
CA ILE A 262 6.63 -9.95 1.57
C ILE A 262 6.62 -11.33 0.96
N ARG A 263 6.83 -12.37 1.78
CA ARG A 263 6.67 -13.76 1.36
C ARG A 263 5.87 -14.52 2.41
N ALA A 264 4.65 -14.91 2.07
CA ALA A 264 3.80 -15.69 2.96
C ALA A 264 4.46 -17.03 3.32
N LYS A 265 4.44 -17.38 4.60
CA LYS A 265 4.93 -18.67 5.09
C LYS A 265 4.06 -19.78 4.52
N GLN A 266 4.71 -20.77 3.92
CA GLN A 266 4.05 -21.98 3.47
C GLN A 266 4.17 -23.02 4.58
N CYS A 267 3.06 -23.31 5.24
CA CYS A 267 2.97 -24.34 6.27
C CYS A 267 2.10 -25.51 5.75
N ASP A 268 2.46 -26.72 6.16
CA ASP A 268 1.66 -27.92 5.85
C ASP A 268 0.35 -27.94 6.63
N THR A 269 0.31 -27.29 7.79
CA THR A 269 -0.87 -27.17 8.65
C THR A 269 -1.52 -25.79 8.54
N GLU A 270 -2.81 -25.74 8.85
CA GLU A 270 -3.55 -24.51 9.06
C GLU A 270 -2.98 -23.71 10.26
N TYR A 271 -3.10 -22.37 10.23
CA TYR A 271 -2.73 -21.52 11.36
C TYR A 271 -3.59 -21.88 12.58
N PRO A 272 -3.00 -22.04 13.78
CA PRO A 272 -3.73 -22.45 14.97
C PRO A 272 -4.57 -21.29 15.52
N PHE A 273 -5.82 -21.19 15.05
CA PHE A 273 -6.80 -20.24 15.58
C PHE A 273 -6.96 -20.40 17.09
N SER A 274 -7.02 -19.27 17.81
CA SER A 274 -7.22 -19.27 19.26
C SER A 274 -8.49 -18.52 19.62
N LEU A 275 -9.52 -19.26 20.03
CA LEU A 275 -10.74 -18.67 20.58
C LEU A 275 -10.44 -17.82 21.82
N ASN A 276 -9.48 -18.23 22.65
CA ASN A 276 -9.05 -17.46 23.83
C ASN A 276 -8.50 -16.10 23.45
N LYS A 277 -7.58 -16.03 22.47
CA LYS A 277 -7.06 -14.75 21.98
C LYS A 277 -8.16 -13.88 21.38
N PHE A 278 -9.05 -14.45 20.58
CA PHE A 278 -10.18 -13.72 20.00
C PHE A 278 -11.07 -13.10 21.10
N THR A 279 -11.46 -13.90 22.09
CA THR A 279 -12.35 -13.44 23.17
C THR A 279 -11.70 -12.36 24.04
N GLU A 280 -10.40 -12.45 24.32
CA GLU A 280 -9.69 -11.39 25.04
C GLU A 280 -9.56 -10.10 24.22
N GLU A 281 -9.28 -10.18 22.92
CA GLU A 281 -9.29 -9.00 22.05
C GLU A 281 -10.70 -8.41 21.96
N LEU A 282 -11.76 -9.23 21.90
CA LEU A 282 -13.14 -8.76 21.91
C LEU A 282 -13.49 -8.06 23.24
N ARG A 283 -13.05 -8.63 24.38
CA ARG A 283 -13.18 -8.02 25.71
C ARG A 283 -12.55 -6.65 25.75
N SER A 284 -11.29 -6.56 25.31
CA SER A 284 -10.57 -5.29 25.26
C SER A 284 -11.31 -4.26 24.40
N TYR A 285 -12.07 -4.70 23.38
CA TYR A 285 -12.72 -3.79 22.44
C TYR A 285 -13.93 -3.20 23.14
N ILE A 286 -14.81 -4.07 23.64
CA ILE A 286 -16.03 -3.72 24.37
C ILE A 286 -15.72 -2.79 25.56
N PHE A 287 -14.67 -3.10 26.32
CA PHE A 287 -14.31 -2.36 27.53
C PHE A 287 -13.25 -1.27 27.30
N SER A 288 -12.89 -0.99 26.04
CA SER A 288 -11.95 0.07 25.67
C SER A 288 -10.59 -0.03 26.38
N ILE A 289 -10.10 -1.26 26.53
CA ILE A 289 -8.81 -1.57 27.15
C ILE A 289 -7.74 -1.53 26.06
N GLY A 290 -6.82 -0.57 26.17
CA GLY A 290 -5.71 -0.43 25.23
C GLY A 290 -4.60 -1.47 25.40
N ASP A 291 -3.73 -1.55 24.39
CA ASP A 291 -2.51 -2.36 24.39
C ASP A 291 -1.30 -1.45 24.14
N ARG A 292 -0.54 -1.18 25.21
CA ARG A 292 0.67 -0.35 25.15
C ARG A 292 1.77 -0.94 24.28
N GLY A 293 1.87 -2.27 24.21
CA GLY A 293 2.87 -2.96 23.41
C GLY A 293 2.62 -2.74 21.91
N LYS A 294 1.37 -2.91 21.47
CA LYS A 294 0.98 -2.62 20.09
C LYS A 294 1.10 -1.13 19.78
N MET A 295 0.67 -0.27 20.71
CA MET A 295 0.72 1.20 20.54
C MET A 295 2.14 1.75 20.44
N TYR A 296 3.12 1.10 21.10
CA TYR A 296 4.53 1.52 21.03
C TYR A 296 5.03 1.66 19.59
N SER A 297 4.59 0.76 18.69
CA SER A 297 5.01 0.78 17.28
C SER A 297 4.53 2.01 16.49
N PHE A 298 3.50 2.70 16.97
CA PHE A 298 2.98 3.92 16.35
C PHE A 298 3.66 5.20 16.86
N GLY A 299 4.36 5.14 18.00
CA GLY A 299 5.03 6.30 18.58
C GLY A 299 4.07 7.40 19.07
N TYR A 300 2.78 7.10 19.25
CA TYR A 300 1.79 8.07 19.71
C TYR A 300 1.82 8.27 21.24
N ASN A 301 1.46 9.48 21.66
CA ASN A 301 1.25 9.78 23.08
C ASN A 301 -0.06 9.15 23.56
N GLU A 302 -0.05 8.46 24.70
CA GLU A 302 -1.23 7.81 25.27
C GLU A 302 -2.41 8.77 25.49
N ASN A 303 -2.15 10.04 25.80
CA ASN A 303 -3.20 11.03 26.02
C ASN A 303 -3.94 11.44 24.75
N GLN A 304 -3.36 11.15 23.58
CA GLN A 304 -3.94 11.45 22.27
C GLN A 304 -4.69 10.25 21.68
N VAL A 305 -4.76 9.13 22.41
CA VAL A 305 -5.30 7.87 21.90
C VAL A 305 -6.56 7.48 22.68
N LYS A 306 -7.58 7.02 21.94
CA LYS A 306 -8.77 6.37 22.49
C LYS A 306 -8.91 4.98 21.90
N TYR A 307 -9.20 4.00 22.74
CA TYR A 307 -9.20 2.59 22.37
C TYR A 307 -10.62 2.02 22.27
N GLY A 308 -10.76 0.96 21.47
CA GLY A 308 -11.91 0.09 21.48
C GLY A 308 -13.24 0.82 21.27
N PHE A 309 -14.21 0.55 22.13
CA PHE A 309 -15.59 1.01 21.98
C PHE A 309 -15.75 2.54 22.12
N GLU A 310 -14.84 3.21 22.82
CA GLU A 310 -14.85 4.67 23.01
C GLU A 310 -14.73 5.45 21.69
N VAL A 311 -14.19 4.86 20.62
CA VAL A 311 -14.02 5.54 19.33
C VAL A 311 -15.35 5.99 18.71
N HIS A 312 -16.49 5.39 19.08
CA HIS A 312 -17.82 5.87 18.67
C HIS A 312 -18.12 7.28 19.20
N ASN A 313 -17.70 7.58 20.44
CA ASN A 313 -17.82 8.93 21.01
C ASN A 313 -16.96 9.90 20.21
N VAL A 314 -15.71 9.50 19.93
CA VAL A 314 -14.77 10.29 19.15
C VAL A 314 -15.36 10.60 17.77
N LEU A 315 -15.96 9.62 17.08
CA LEU A 315 -16.59 9.86 15.79
C LEU A 315 -17.72 10.89 15.90
N THR A 316 -18.68 10.69 16.82
CA THR A 316 -19.83 11.59 16.94
C THR A 316 -19.42 13.02 17.37
N GLU A 317 -18.43 13.17 18.24
CA GLU A 317 -17.86 14.47 18.63
C GLU A 317 -17.23 15.18 17.43
N ASN A 318 -16.47 14.45 16.60
CA ASN A 318 -15.84 15.04 15.43
C ASN A 318 -16.83 15.34 14.29
N ILE A 319 -17.94 14.61 14.17
CA ILE A 319 -19.05 15.00 13.28
C ILE A 319 -19.70 16.29 13.78
N LYS A 320 -19.83 16.49 15.09
CA LYS A 320 -20.32 17.78 15.65
C LYS A 320 -19.36 18.92 15.36
N ASN A 321 -18.05 18.69 15.43
CA ASN A 321 -17.05 19.68 15.03
C ASN A 321 -17.22 20.05 13.55
N LEU A 322 -17.44 19.06 12.68
CA LEU A 322 -17.71 19.28 11.26
C LEU A 322 -18.98 20.13 11.04
N ILE A 323 -20.07 19.84 11.76
CA ILE A 323 -21.31 20.64 11.76
C ILE A 323 -21.02 22.12 12.11
N ASN A 324 -20.11 22.34 13.06
CA ASN A 324 -19.69 23.66 13.53
C ASN A 324 -18.60 24.31 12.64
N GLY A 325 -18.24 23.68 11.52
CA GLY A 325 -17.28 24.22 10.55
C GLY A 325 -15.81 23.91 10.85
N THR A 326 -15.51 23.02 11.81
CA THR A 326 -14.15 22.56 12.09
C THR A 326 -13.93 21.17 11.51
N PHE A 327 -13.03 21.07 10.54
CA PHE A 327 -12.71 19.81 9.88
C PHE A 327 -11.69 19.01 10.69
N THR A 328 -12.15 18.01 11.45
CA THR A 328 -11.30 17.20 12.33
C THR A 328 -11.31 15.71 12.00
N ILE A 329 -12.14 15.27 11.06
CA ILE A 329 -12.21 13.89 10.57
C ILE A 329 -12.52 13.88 9.08
N ASP A 330 -12.19 12.78 8.40
CA ASP A 330 -12.67 12.51 7.05
C ASP A 330 -13.48 11.19 6.96
N TYR A 331 -13.88 10.85 5.75
CA TYR A 331 -14.67 9.64 5.44
C TYR A 331 -14.05 8.34 5.96
N ARG A 332 -12.72 8.24 6.08
CA ARG A 332 -12.02 7.03 6.51
C ARG A 332 -12.42 6.63 7.93
N ALA A 333 -12.77 7.57 8.80
CA ALA A 333 -13.19 7.27 10.16
C ALA A 333 -14.48 6.44 10.22
N ILE A 334 -15.53 6.87 9.51
CA ILE A 334 -16.79 6.12 9.46
C ILE A 334 -16.67 4.86 8.59
N HIS A 335 -15.85 4.91 7.54
CA HIS A 335 -15.58 3.76 6.67
C HIS A 335 -14.90 2.62 7.43
N LEU A 336 -13.88 2.92 8.24
CA LEU A 336 -13.18 1.93 9.07
C LEU A 336 -14.12 1.27 10.09
N LEU A 337 -15.03 2.04 10.71
CA LEU A 337 -16.01 1.44 11.64
C LEU A 337 -16.99 0.49 10.94
N ALA A 338 -17.36 0.76 9.69
CA ALA A 338 -18.19 -0.16 8.93
C ALA A 338 -17.42 -1.43 8.52
N GLU A 339 -16.18 -1.28 8.05
CA GLU A 339 -15.27 -2.40 7.77
C GLU A 339 -15.07 -3.26 9.02
N HIS A 340 -14.82 -2.62 10.17
CA HIS A 340 -14.61 -3.28 11.46
C HIS A 340 -15.83 -4.08 11.91
N LYS A 341 -17.04 -3.53 11.79
CA LYS A 341 -18.29 -4.24 12.12
C LYS A 341 -18.50 -5.46 11.24
N LYS A 342 -18.32 -5.32 9.92
CA LYS A 342 -18.41 -6.45 8.99
C LYS A 342 -17.34 -7.50 9.30
N CYS A 343 -16.12 -7.06 9.58
CA CYS A 343 -15.01 -7.90 10.00
C CYS A 343 -15.33 -8.69 11.27
N LEU A 344 -15.90 -8.06 12.30
CA LEU A 344 -16.30 -8.73 13.53
C LEU A 344 -17.39 -9.79 13.24
N TYR A 345 -18.39 -9.45 12.43
CA TYR A 345 -19.43 -10.41 12.04
C TYR A 345 -18.85 -11.65 11.35
N ASP A 346 -17.94 -11.48 10.39
CA ASP A 346 -17.31 -12.61 9.69
C ASP A 346 -16.49 -13.50 10.63
N ARG A 347 -15.87 -12.91 11.67
CA ARG A 347 -15.15 -13.66 12.71
C ARG A 347 -16.12 -14.47 13.57
N LEU A 348 -17.27 -13.91 13.91
CA LEU A 348 -18.32 -14.61 14.66
C LEU A 348 -18.91 -15.75 13.84
N GLU A 349 -19.13 -15.56 12.54
CA GLU A 349 -19.52 -16.63 11.61
C GLU A 349 -18.45 -17.71 11.48
N TYR A 350 -17.17 -17.32 11.42
CA TYR A 350 -16.07 -18.29 11.42
C TYR A 350 -16.06 -19.13 12.71
N ILE A 351 -16.24 -18.51 13.87
CA ILE A 351 -16.35 -19.22 15.16
C ILE A 351 -17.57 -20.14 15.17
N ALA A 352 -18.73 -19.65 14.71
CA ALA A 352 -19.96 -20.43 14.56
C ALA A 352 -19.76 -21.69 13.72
N SER A 353 -18.96 -21.60 12.65
CA SER A 353 -18.68 -22.73 11.75
C SER A 353 -17.71 -23.77 12.33
N ARG A 354 -16.90 -23.40 13.33
CA ARG A 354 -15.82 -24.24 13.88
C ARG A 354 -16.13 -24.85 15.24
N TYR A 355 -17.01 -24.23 16.01
CA TYR A 355 -17.35 -24.64 17.36
C TYR A 355 -18.83 -25.04 17.44
N ASN A 356 -19.16 -25.93 18.40
CA ASN A 356 -20.54 -26.32 18.65
C ASN A 356 -21.28 -25.19 19.38
N ILE A 357 -21.79 -24.21 18.62
CA ILE A 357 -22.48 -23.03 19.14
C ILE A 357 -23.98 -23.30 19.38
N SER A 358 -24.54 -22.64 20.40
CA SER A 358 -25.96 -22.72 20.76
C SER A 358 -26.82 -21.84 19.85
N GLU A 359 -28.13 -22.06 19.89
CA GLU A 359 -29.10 -21.21 19.21
C GLU A 359 -29.08 -19.75 19.73
N ASP A 360 -28.76 -19.55 21.01
CA ASP A 360 -28.62 -18.19 21.58
C ASP A 360 -27.50 -17.41 20.87
N PHE A 361 -26.34 -18.04 20.64
CA PHE A 361 -25.24 -17.39 19.93
C PHE A 361 -25.62 -17.04 18.49
N LYS A 362 -26.33 -17.95 17.80
CA LYS A 362 -26.84 -17.67 16.44
C LYS A 362 -27.78 -16.47 16.45
N ALA A 363 -28.68 -16.39 17.44
CA ALA A 363 -29.59 -15.26 17.58
C ALA A 363 -28.84 -13.94 17.82
N PHE A 364 -27.82 -13.92 18.69
CA PHE A 364 -26.98 -12.75 18.88
C PHE A 364 -26.21 -12.37 17.61
N ASN A 365 -25.71 -13.35 16.86
CA ASN A 365 -24.98 -13.06 15.62
C ASN A 365 -25.90 -12.50 14.52
N CYS A 366 -27.15 -12.98 14.42
CA CYS A 366 -28.16 -12.39 13.55
C CYS A 366 -28.46 -10.93 13.93
N GLN A 367 -28.62 -10.63 15.21
CA GLN A 367 -28.80 -9.24 15.68
C GLN A 367 -27.57 -8.38 15.38
N TYR A 368 -26.37 -8.94 15.51
CA TYR A 368 -25.15 -8.22 15.15
C TYR A 368 -25.07 -7.94 13.64
N PHE A 369 -25.55 -8.85 12.80
CA PHE A 369 -25.64 -8.61 11.35
C PHE A 369 -26.55 -7.42 11.02
N GLU A 370 -27.67 -7.25 11.73
CA GLU A 370 -28.53 -6.07 11.57
C GLU A 370 -27.77 -4.77 11.90
N ILE A 371 -26.90 -4.78 12.91
CA ILE A 371 -26.01 -3.65 13.22
C ILE A 371 -25.05 -3.33 12.07
N VAL A 372 -24.47 -4.36 11.43
CA VAL A 372 -23.59 -4.18 10.26
C VAL A 372 -24.32 -3.47 9.13
N GLU A 373 -25.53 -3.94 8.80
CA GLU A 373 -26.34 -3.40 7.71
C GLU A 373 -26.80 -1.96 7.99
N GLU A 374 -27.29 -1.68 9.19
CA GLU A 374 -27.72 -0.33 9.57
C GLU A 374 -26.54 0.65 9.60
N PHE A 375 -25.38 0.23 10.12
CA PHE A 375 -24.20 1.10 10.14
C PHE A 375 -23.68 1.37 8.72
N ASN A 376 -23.76 0.39 7.82
CA ASN A 376 -23.40 0.58 6.42
C ASN A 376 -24.29 1.63 5.72
N LYS A 377 -25.59 1.66 6.03
CA LYS A 377 -26.50 2.72 5.54
C LYS A 377 -26.06 4.11 6.01
N LEU A 378 -25.65 4.25 7.28
CA LEU A 378 -25.11 5.50 7.80
C LEU A 378 -23.81 5.91 7.11
N ARG A 379 -22.89 4.96 6.87
CA ARG A 379 -21.66 5.19 6.11
C ARG A 379 -21.94 5.71 4.71
N VAL A 380 -22.82 5.06 3.95
CA VAL A 380 -23.17 5.48 2.58
C VAL A 380 -23.79 6.88 2.59
N ARG A 381 -24.67 7.16 3.55
CA ARG A 381 -25.25 8.50 3.72
C ARG A 381 -24.19 9.56 4.03
N PHE A 382 -23.22 9.23 4.88
CA PHE A 382 -22.09 10.12 5.17
C PHE A 382 -21.25 10.38 3.92
N LEU A 383 -20.92 9.34 3.13
CA LEU A 383 -20.16 9.49 1.88
C LEU A 383 -20.83 10.45 0.91
N VAL A 384 -22.12 10.25 0.64
CA VAL A 384 -22.92 11.10 -0.26
C VAL A 384 -22.94 12.54 0.24
N GLN A 385 -23.00 12.74 1.56
CA GLN A 385 -23.01 14.07 2.15
C GLN A 385 -21.64 14.75 2.08
N SER A 386 -20.56 14.01 2.30
CA SER A 386 -19.19 14.50 2.20
C SER A 386 -18.79 14.84 0.77
N SER A 387 -19.31 14.12 -0.23
CA SER A 387 -19.06 14.44 -1.65
C SER A 387 -19.82 15.68 -2.15
N ARG A 388 -20.79 16.18 -1.38
CA ARG A 388 -21.63 17.34 -1.72
C ARG A 388 -21.22 18.63 -1.02
N GLN A 389 -20.10 18.65 -0.29
CA GLN A 389 -19.70 19.85 0.44
C GLN A 389 -19.40 21.01 -0.53
N PRO A 390 -20.07 22.17 -0.38
CA PRO A 390 -19.81 23.33 -1.22
C PRO A 390 -18.53 24.06 -0.79
N ASP A 391 -17.83 24.63 -1.76
CA ASP A 391 -16.70 25.52 -1.55
C ASP A 391 -17.11 26.73 -0.68
N ALA A 392 -16.28 27.04 0.32
CA ALA A 392 -16.17 28.30 1.06
C ALA A 392 -17.37 28.80 1.91
N GLY A 393 -18.56 28.17 1.90
CA GLY A 393 -19.78 28.70 2.56
C GLY A 393 -20.20 28.07 3.90
N GLY A 394 -19.49 27.03 4.37
CA GLY A 394 -19.95 26.20 5.50
C GLY A 394 -21.12 25.26 5.12
N LEU A 395 -21.59 24.45 6.07
CA LEU A 395 -22.68 23.49 5.82
C LEU A 395 -24.06 24.19 5.83
N SER A 396 -24.89 23.89 4.84
CA SER A 396 -26.31 24.28 4.84
C SER A 396 -27.07 23.64 6.01
N ASP A 397 -28.20 24.21 6.43
CA ASP A 397 -29.00 23.65 7.52
C ASP A 397 -29.55 22.25 7.19
N GLU A 398 -29.84 21.99 5.91
CA GLU A 398 -30.18 20.64 5.43
C GLU A 398 -29.02 19.65 5.66
N ASN A 399 -27.79 20.04 5.31
CA ASN A 399 -26.60 19.22 5.53
C ASN A 399 -26.35 18.96 7.03
N LYS A 400 -26.52 19.99 7.87
CA LYS A 400 -26.40 19.85 9.33
C LYS A 400 -27.44 18.87 9.88
N ASN A 401 -28.69 18.93 9.42
CA ASN A 401 -29.74 18.00 9.81
C ASN A 401 -29.42 16.55 9.41
N VAL A 402 -28.82 16.36 8.23
CA VAL A 402 -28.34 15.03 7.80
C VAL A 402 -27.26 14.51 8.75
N PHE A 403 -26.25 15.32 9.09
CA PHE A 403 -25.20 14.91 10.02
C PHE A 403 -25.73 14.65 11.44
N ASN A 404 -26.67 15.44 11.94
CA ASN A 404 -27.34 15.18 13.22
C ASN A 404 -28.09 13.83 13.18
N THR A 405 -28.80 13.53 12.10
CA THR A 405 -29.45 12.21 11.93
C THR A 405 -28.43 11.06 11.92
N ILE A 406 -27.26 11.27 11.30
CA ILE A 406 -26.17 10.28 11.31
C ILE A 406 -25.63 10.09 12.73
N ILE A 407 -25.42 11.17 13.50
CA ILE A 407 -24.99 11.12 14.90
C ILE A 407 -25.98 10.32 15.75
N ASP A 408 -27.27 10.59 15.62
CA ASP A 408 -28.32 9.88 16.36
C ASP A 408 -28.33 8.38 16.01
N GLY A 409 -28.20 8.05 14.72
CA GLY A 409 -28.06 6.68 14.25
C GLY A 409 -26.83 5.96 14.81
N ILE A 410 -25.67 6.62 14.81
CA ILE A 410 -24.43 6.07 15.40
C ILE A 410 -24.61 5.81 16.90
N ASN A 411 -25.24 6.72 17.63
CA ASN A 411 -25.48 6.56 19.07
C ASN A 411 -26.46 5.41 19.38
N ALA A 412 -27.52 5.28 18.58
CA ALA A 412 -28.46 4.17 18.72
C ALA A 412 -27.78 2.82 18.46
N ILE A 413 -27.04 2.71 17.36
CA ILE A 413 -26.27 1.52 17.00
C ILE A 413 -25.25 1.19 18.08
N LYS A 414 -24.47 2.17 18.55
CA LYS A 414 -23.47 2.00 19.61
C LYS A 414 -24.07 1.34 20.85
N ASN A 415 -25.25 1.78 21.29
CA ASN A 415 -25.90 1.23 22.48
C ASN A 415 -26.35 -0.22 22.28
N GLN A 416 -26.93 -0.54 21.12
CA GLN A 416 -27.36 -1.90 20.79
C GLN A 416 -26.15 -2.84 20.62
N GLU A 417 -25.14 -2.38 19.88
CA GLU A 417 -23.90 -3.11 19.65
C GLU A 417 -23.20 -3.50 20.96
N TYR A 418 -23.14 -2.57 21.93
CA TYR A 418 -22.53 -2.85 23.23
C TYR A 418 -23.22 -4.02 23.94
N ILE A 419 -24.55 -4.06 23.93
CA ILE A 419 -25.34 -5.12 24.57
C ILE A 419 -25.08 -6.45 23.88
N ILE A 420 -25.24 -6.49 22.56
CA ILE A 420 -25.07 -7.71 21.74
C ILE A 420 -23.67 -8.28 21.89
N LEU A 421 -22.63 -7.44 21.74
CA LEU A 421 -21.24 -7.90 21.84
C LEU A 421 -20.88 -8.36 23.27
N LYS A 422 -21.48 -7.76 24.30
CA LYS A 422 -21.29 -8.21 25.68
C LYS A 422 -21.90 -9.58 25.91
N ASP A 423 -23.10 -9.83 25.39
CA ASP A 423 -23.75 -11.15 25.48
C ASP A 423 -22.97 -12.22 24.72
N ILE A 424 -22.47 -11.88 23.53
CA ILE A 424 -21.54 -12.72 22.76
C ILE A 424 -20.27 -13.03 23.55
N TYR A 425 -19.63 -12.01 24.14
CA TYR A 425 -18.42 -12.19 24.93
C TYR A 425 -18.64 -13.11 26.14
N GLU A 426 -19.71 -12.90 26.91
CA GLU A 426 -20.04 -13.76 28.06
C GLU A 426 -20.35 -15.20 27.64
N TYR A 427 -20.97 -15.39 26.47
CA TYR A 427 -21.18 -16.71 25.89
C TYR A 427 -19.86 -17.40 25.52
N LEU A 428 -18.99 -16.72 24.77
CA LEU A 428 -17.68 -17.26 24.35
C LEU A 428 -16.80 -17.61 25.56
N LYS A 429 -16.84 -16.79 26.61
CA LYS A 429 -16.14 -17.06 27.86
C LYS A 429 -16.59 -18.35 28.54
N LYS A 430 -17.89 -18.70 28.49
CA LYS A 430 -18.41 -19.95 29.06
C LYS A 430 -17.91 -21.18 28.29
N ILE A 431 -17.94 -21.14 26.95
CA ILE A 431 -17.44 -22.25 26.11
C ILE A 431 -15.97 -22.56 26.41
N GLN A 432 -15.15 -21.52 26.63
CA GLN A 432 -13.73 -21.72 26.92
C GLN A 432 -13.50 -22.49 28.22
N ILE A 433 -14.31 -22.23 29.24
CA ILE A 433 -14.24 -22.94 30.52
C ILE A 433 -14.62 -24.42 30.31
N GLU A 434 -15.66 -24.68 29.52
CA GLU A 434 -16.17 -26.04 29.25
C GLU A 434 -15.24 -26.87 28.35
N THR A 435 -14.36 -26.25 27.56
CA THR A 435 -13.41 -26.95 26.68
C THR A 435 -12.09 -27.30 27.38
N ILE A 436 -11.84 -26.77 28.58
CA ILE A 436 -10.62 -27.00 29.38
C ILE A 436 -10.82 -28.15 30.39
N TYR A 437 -12.06 -28.61 30.60
CA TYR A 437 -12.42 -29.80 31.37
C TYR A 437 -12.88 -30.93 30.45
#